data_AF-A0A7Y1XQV5-F1
#
_entry.id   AF-A0A7Y1XQV5-F1
#
_cell.length_a   1.000
_cell.length_b   1.000
_cell.length_c   1.000
_cell.angle_alpha   90.00
_cell.angle_beta   90.00
_cell.angle_gamma   90.00
#
_symmetry.space_group_name_H-M   'P 1'
#
loop_
_entity.id
_entity.type
_entity.pdbx_description
1 polymer ?
#
loop_
_entity_poly.entity_id
_entity_poly.type
_entity_poly.pdbx_seq_one_letter_code
_entity_poly.pdbx_strand_id
1 'polypeptide(L)'
;MPLLASTRLRSLIAVISAVVLIAGLALANAAPALAIGLDSDGDMLFDSDEIDIWGTDPFNPDTDGGGMWDGEEVNYWGTNPLDPFDDYFGDPCMID
;
A
#
# COMPACT_ATOMS: atom_id res chain seq x y z
N MET A 1 26.99 -53.87 25.36
CA MET A 1 25.69 -53.15 25.34
C MET A 1 25.98 -51.66 25.10
N PRO A 2 25.89 -51.13 23.86
CA PRO A 2 26.19 -49.74 23.57
C PRO A 2 24.90 -48.92 23.45
N LEU A 3 24.43 -48.33 24.56
CA LEU A 3 23.26 -47.43 24.55
C LEU A 3 23.58 -46.01 25.03
N LEU A 4 24.85 -45.68 25.34
CA LEU A 4 25.22 -44.39 25.91
C LEU A 4 25.55 -43.28 24.90
N ALA A 5 25.73 -43.60 23.61
CA ALA A 5 26.10 -42.60 22.59
C ALA A 5 24.91 -41.80 22.04
N SER A 6 23.68 -42.33 22.16
CA SER A 6 22.47 -41.78 21.54
C SER A 6 21.79 -40.68 22.37
N THR A 7 21.90 -40.73 23.69
CA THR A 7 21.22 -39.77 24.58
C THR A 7 21.80 -38.36 24.47
N ARG A 8 23.14 -38.22 24.41
CA ARG A 8 23.82 -36.92 24.28
C ARG A 8 23.47 -36.21 22.96
N LEU A 9 23.35 -36.96 21.87
CA LEU A 9 23.03 -36.43 20.53
C LEU A 9 21.56 -35.99 20.42
N ARG A 10 20.64 -36.77 21.00
CA ARG A 10 19.21 -36.42 21.06
C ARG A 10 18.96 -35.17 21.92
N SER A 11 19.65 -35.04 23.05
CA SER A 11 19.57 -33.86 23.91
C SER A 11 20.14 -32.61 23.21
N LEU A 12 21.25 -32.75 22.48
CA LEU A 12 21.88 -31.63 21.78
C LEU A 12 21.01 -31.11 20.63
N ILE A 13 20.42 -32.02 19.84
CA ILE A 13 19.49 -31.66 18.76
C ILE A 13 18.26 -30.96 19.34
N ALA A 14 17.68 -31.47 20.45
CA ALA A 14 16.53 -30.84 21.10
C ALA A 14 16.82 -29.42 21.59
N VAL A 15 18.02 -29.17 22.15
CA VAL A 15 18.44 -27.84 22.60
C VAL A 15 18.69 -26.91 21.41
N ILE A 16 19.35 -27.37 20.35
CA ILE A 16 19.59 -26.56 19.14
C ILE A 16 18.26 -26.20 18.47
N SER A 17 17.32 -27.15 18.33
CA SER A 17 15.99 -26.89 17.80
C SER A 17 15.20 -25.91 18.66
N ALA A 18 15.28 -26.00 19.99
CA ALA A 18 14.65 -25.04 20.89
C ALA A 18 15.24 -23.63 20.75
N VAL A 19 16.56 -23.49 20.62
CA VAL A 19 17.23 -22.19 20.40
C VAL A 19 16.85 -21.59 19.04
N VAL A 20 16.78 -22.40 17.98
CA VAL A 20 16.34 -21.96 16.64
C VAL A 20 14.87 -21.50 16.66
N LEU A 21 13.99 -22.19 17.41
CA LEU A 21 12.58 -21.78 17.60
C LEU A 21 12.44 -20.48 18.40
N ILE A 22 13.28 -20.27 19.43
CA ILE A 22 13.23 -19.08 20.29
C ILE A 22 13.81 -17.85 19.56
N ALA A 23 14.82 -18.02 18.70
CA ALA A 23 15.39 -16.93 17.89
C ALA A 23 14.61 -16.63 16.60
N GLY A 24 13.87 -17.61 16.07
CA GLY A 24 13.04 -17.46 14.86
C GLY A 24 11.70 -16.72 15.08
N LEU A 25 11.27 -16.50 16.33
CA LEU A 25 9.99 -15.88 16.65
C LEU A 25 9.99 -14.34 16.56
N ALA A 26 11.08 -13.73 16.08
CA ALA A 26 11.18 -12.28 15.89
C ALA A 26 10.97 -11.84 14.42
N LEU A 27 10.33 -12.67 13.57
CA LEU A 27 10.04 -12.31 12.18
C LEU A 27 8.54 -12.36 11.83
N ALA A 28 7.67 -12.05 12.79
CA ALA A 28 6.24 -11.88 12.53
C ALA A 28 5.72 -10.47 12.87
N ASN A 29 6.60 -9.54 13.24
CA ASN A 29 6.23 -8.17 13.61
C ASN A 29 6.68 -7.11 12.59
N ALA A 30 6.96 -7.54 11.36
CA ALA A 30 7.09 -6.64 10.23
C ALA A 30 6.17 -7.14 9.10
N ALA A 31 4.86 -7.07 9.32
CA ALA A 31 4.00 -6.60 8.25
C ALA A 31 4.09 -5.06 8.32
N PRO A 32 5.02 -4.43 7.58
CA PRO A 32 5.13 -2.98 7.61
C PRO A 32 3.86 -2.44 6.95
N ALA A 33 3.03 -1.65 7.63
CA ALA A 33 2.13 -0.64 7.03
C ALA A 33 1.27 -0.96 5.77
N LEU A 34 1.29 -2.15 5.17
CA LEU A 34 0.81 -2.45 3.83
C LEU A 34 -0.64 -2.96 3.86
N ALA A 35 -1.48 -2.21 4.56
CA ALA A 35 -2.88 -2.04 4.21
C ALA A 35 -3.09 -0.63 3.64
N ILE A 36 -2.06 -0.07 2.99
CA ILE A 36 -2.20 1.08 2.10
C ILE A 36 -3.01 0.55 0.92
N GLY A 37 -4.14 1.17 0.63
CA GLY A 37 -5.01 0.78 -0.47
C GLY A 37 -4.20 0.60 -1.76
N LEU A 38 -4.67 -0.29 -2.62
CA LEU A 38 -4.16 -0.32 -3.98
C LEU A 38 -4.35 1.08 -4.58
N ASP A 39 -3.33 1.57 -5.29
CA ASP A 39 -3.32 2.81 -6.07
C ASP A 39 -2.75 2.38 -7.42
N SER A 40 -3.67 2.04 -8.33
CA SER A 40 -3.40 1.27 -9.53
C SER A 40 -2.80 2.11 -10.65
N ASP A 41 -3.07 3.42 -10.66
CA ASP A 41 -2.52 4.38 -11.64
C ASP A 41 -1.43 5.31 -11.06
N GLY A 42 -1.27 5.35 -9.74
CA GLY A 42 -0.16 6.01 -9.05
C GLY A 42 -0.37 7.51 -8.86
N ASP A 43 -1.61 7.98 -8.81
CA ASP A 43 -1.98 9.39 -8.74
C ASP A 43 -2.12 9.93 -7.30
N MET A 44 -1.90 9.06 -6.31
CA MET A 44 -2.03 9.29 -4.86
C MET A 44 -3.47 9.32 -4.32
N LEU A 45 -4.44 8.81 -5.07
CA LEU A 45 -5.78 8.41 -4.62
C LEU A 45 -5.84 6.88 -4.57
N PHE A 46 -6.49 6.29 -3.55
CA PHE A 46 -6.59 4.83 -3.46
C PHE A 46 -7.76 4.32 -4.30
N ASP A 47 -7.60 3.19 -4.99
CA ASP A 47 -8.63 2.53 -5.81
C ASP A 47 -9.98 2.40 -5.08
N SER A 48 -9.95 2.17 -3.77
CA SER A 48 -11.17 2.09 -2.96
C SER A 48 -11.86 3.43 -2.80
N ASP A 49 -11.10 4.50 -2.60
CA ASP A 49 -11.63 5.86 -2.44
C ASP A 49 -12.11 6.40 -3.80
N GLU A 50 -11.39 6.08 -4.86
CA GLU A 50 -11.81 6.35 -6.24
C GLU A 50 -13.17 5.74 -6.55
N ILE A 51 -13.37 4.45 -6.28
CA ILE A 51 -14.64 3.77 -6.58
C ILE A 51 -15.75 4.16 -5.61
N ASP A 52 -15.48 4.17 -4.30
CA ASP A 52 -16.53 4.26 -3.27
C ASP A 52 -16.89 5.71 -2.90
N ILE A 53 -15.99 6.67 -3.11
CA ILE A 53 -16.15 8.07 -2.65
C ILE A 53 -16.29 9.03 -3.82
N TRP A 54 -15.36 8.99 -4.78
CA TRP A 54 -15.23 10.01 -5.82
C TRP A 54 -15.88 9.63 -7.15
N GLY A 55 -15.96 8.34 -7.45
CA GLY A 55 -16.47 7.82 -8.72
C GLY A 55 -15.49 7.95 -9.88
N THR A 56 -14.18 7.99 -9.61
CA THR A 56 -13.10 8.06 -10.61
C THR A 56 -12.70 6.67 -11.12
N ASP A 57 -11.89 6.59 -12.17
CA ASP A 57 -11.39 5.33 -12.75
C ASP A 57 -10.01 4.97 -12.18
N PRO A 58 -9.89 3.89 -11.38
CA PRO A 58 -8.64 3.53 -10.70
C PRO A 58 -7.48 3.13 -11.60
N PHE A 59 -7.68 3.08 -12.91
CA PHE A 59 -6.62 2.83 -13.88
C PHE A 59 -6.33 4.05 -14.76
N ASN A 60 -6.89 5.21 -14.44
CA ASN A 60 -6.73 6.44 -15.18
C ASN A 60 -6.48 7.63 -14.23
N PRO A 61 -5.23 8.14 -14.16
CA PRO A 61 -4.85 9.13 -13.15
C PRO A 61 -5.47 10.53 -13.33
N ASP A 62 -6.33 10.72 -14.33
CA ASP A 62 -7.00 11.97 -14.72
C ASP A 62 -8.32 11.57 -15.36
N THR A 63 -9.35 11.33 -14.54
CA THR A 63 -10.60 10.71 -14.97
C THR A 63 -11.38 11.59 -15.94
N ASP A 64 -11.37 12.90 -15.73
CA ASP A 64 -12.14 13.84 -16.53
C ASP A 64 -11.38 14.43 -17.73
N GLY A 65 -10.05 14.27 -17.77
CA GLY A 65 -9.19 14.69 -18.85
C GLY A 65 -8.92 16.20 -18.86
N GLY A 66 -9.08 16.90 -17.74
CA GLY A 66 -8.78 18.31 -17.60
C GLY A 66 -7.27 18.60 -17.51
N GLY A 67 -6.48 17.60 -17.13
CA GLY A 67 -5.02 17.66 -17.07
C GLY A 67 -4.43 17.85 -15.68
N MET A 68 -5.25 17.80 -14.62
CA MET A 68 -4.82 17.55 -13.24
C MET A 68 -5.12 16.10 -12.86
N TRP A 69 -4.40 15.56 -11.88
CA TRP A 69 -4.64 14.18 -11.44
C TRP A 69 -5.74 14.12 -10.38
N ASP A 70 -6.58 13.07 -10.40
CA ASP A 70 -7.74 12.94 -9.49
C ASP A 70 -7.30 13.04 -8.01
N GLY A 71 -6.21 12.38 -7.67
CA GLY A 71 -5.58 12.45 -6.36
C GLY A 71 -4.99 13.82 -6.02
N GLU A 72 -4.53 14.60 -7.00
CA GLU A 72 -4.06 15.97 -6.77
C GLU A 72 -5.24 16.91 -6.46
N GLU A 73 -6.31 16.79 -7.25
CA GLU A 73 -7.55 17.52 -7.11
C GLU A 73 -8.18 17.32 -5.74
N VAL A 74 -8.35 16.06 -5.32
CA VAL A 74 -8.97 15.70 -4.04
C VAL A 74 -8.11 16.11 -2.85
N ASN A 75 -6.81 15.80 -2.88
CA ASN A 75 -5.98 15.90 -1.68
C ASN A 75 -5.37 17.29 -1.46
N TYR A 76 -5.14 18.06 -2.52
CA TYR A 76 -4.43 19.34 -2.44
C TYR A 76 -5.29 20.54 -2.80
N TRP A 77 -6.12 20.42 -3.83
CA TRP A 77 -6.82 21.55 -4.43
C TRP A 77 -8.28 21.68 -3.99
N GLY A 78 -8.92 20.57 -3.63
CA GLY A 78 -10.33 20.50 -3.30
C GLY A 78 -11.24 20.80 -4.50
N THR A 79 -10.77 20.51 -5.72
CA THR A 79 -11.54 20.56 -6.97
C THR A 79 -12.29 19.24 -7.19
N ASN A 80 -13.09 19.16 -8.24
CA ASN A 80 -13.89 18.00 -8.54
C ASN A 80 -13.22 17.14 -9.63
N PRO A 81 -12.77 15.90 -9.32
CA PRO A 81 -12.06 15.02 -10.27
C PRO A 81 -12.96 14.43 -11.39
N LEU A 82 -14.10 15.07 -11.63
CA LEU A 82 -15.10 14.73 -12.63
C LEU A 82 -15.55 15.98 -13.41
N ASP A 83 -14.90 17.13 -13.23
CA ASP A 83 -15.18 18.39 -13.91
C ASP A 83 -13.90 19.00 -14.53
N PRO A 84 -13.62 18.74 -15.82
CA PRO A 84 -12.32 19.05 -16.45
C PRO A 84 -12.05 20.55 -16.65
N PHE A 85 -12.96 21.40 -16.18
CA PHE A 85 -12.88 22.85 -16.28
C PHE A 85 -12.42 23.51 -14.97
N ASP A 86 -12.33 22.78 -13.85
CA ASP A 86 -11.90 23.32 -12.56
C ASP A 86 -10.43 22.98 -12.20
N ASP A 87 -9.75 22.17 -13.01
CA ASP A 87 -8.31 21.85 -12.93
C ASP A 87 -7.40 23.09 -12.97
N TYR A 88 -7.82 24.08 -13.76
CA TYR A 88 -7.07 25.31 -13.94
C TYR A 88 -7.64 26.39 -13.03
N PHE A 89 -6.96 26.62 -11.90
CA PHE A 89 -7.14 27.78 -11.02
C PHE A 89 -6.92 29.15 -11.70
N GLY A 90 -6.76 29.17 -13.01
CA GLY A 90 -6.78 30.35 -13.87
C GLY A 90 -7.70 30.07 -15.05
N ASP A 91 -8.96 30.44 -14.87
CA ASP A 91 -10.04 30.54 -15.84
C ASP A 91 -9.55 30.73 -17.29
N PRO A 92 -9.61 29.70 -18.16
CA PRO A 92 -9.31 29.86 -19.58
C PRO A 92 -10.34 30.76 -20.30
N CYS A 93 -11.49 31.02 -19.65
CA CYS A 93 -12.56 31.87 -20.18
C CYS A 93 -12.37 33.37 -19.85
N MET A 94 -11.31 33.75 -19.14
CA MET A 94 -10.93 35.15 -18.88
C MET A 94 -9.65 35.56 -19.66
N ILE A 95 -9.45 35.01 -20.86
CA ILE A 95 -8.64 35.71 -21.86
C ILE A 95 -9.57 36.70 -22.58
N ASP A 96 -9.69 37.90 -22.00
CA ASP A 96 -10.04 39.10 -22.77
C ASP A 96 -8.93 39.44 -23.79
#